data_AF-A0A537QVN5-F1
#
_entry.id   AF-A0A537QVN5-F1
#
_cell.length_a   1.000
_cell.length_b   1.000
_cell.length_c   1.000
_cell.angle_alpha   90.00
_cell.angle_beta   90.00
_cell.angle_gamma   90.00
#
_symmetry.space_group_name_H-M   'P 1'
#
loop_
_entity.id
_entity.type
_entity.pdbx_description
1 polymer ?
#
loop_
_entity_poly.entity_id
_entity_poly.type
_entity_poly.pdbx_seq_one_letter_code
_entity_poly.pdbx_strand_id
1 'polypeptide(L)'
;MRRRVPKLQDLVLRHLAGSVLVLLIGLGSALSQSGDSRAQDQSGKPASPNAAQPADAAKDGQRKTDEFAEAAQAINGPAGNPECVWFGRRVVRLMWLDDIDTALRHLDLYDRFGCPGGHVQATFRCLTRFGAQIDPKVAETLGSRVHACWINPAAQPQAAAAATAAPATAGSAAPAPGASPPPAPAAAP
;
A
#
# COMPACT_ATOMS: atom_id res chain seq x y z
N MET A 1 7.09 29.35 76.03
CA MET A 1 6.78 29.25 74.59
C MET A 1 7.70 28.23 73.89
N ARG A 2 7.42 26.92 73.90
CA ARG A 2 8.24 25.93 73.14
C ARG A 2 7.54 24.59 72.81
N ARG A 3 6.21 24.57 72.67
CA ARG A 3 5.44 23.34 72.33
C ARG A 3 4.42 23.48 71.19
N ARG A 4 4.36 24.62 70.48
CA ARG A 4 3.38 24.84 69.39
C ARG A 4 3.94 24.69 67.97
N VAL A 5 5.26 24.50 67.81
CA VAL A 5 5.92 24.37 66.51
C VAL A 5 5.77 22.99 65.83
N PRO A 6 5.72 21.82 66.53
CA PRO A 6 5.80 20.53 65.83
C PRO A 6 4.52 20.19 65.06
N LYS A 7 3.34 20.68 65.49
CA LYS A 7 2.07 20.43 64.79
C LYS A 7 1.92 21.21 63.49
N LEU A 8 2.57 22.38 63.37
CA LEU A 8 2.49 23.18 62.15
C LEU A 8 3.36 22.57 61.04
N GLN A 9 4.52 22.01 61.40
CA GLN A 9 5.43 21.37 60.44
C GLN A 9 4.80 20.12 59.81
N ASP A 10 4.09 19.31 60.59
CA ASP A 10 3.43 18.09 60.13
C ASP A 10 2.23 18.37 59.18
N LEU A 11 1.54 19.50 59.38
CA LEU A 11 0.43 19.93 58.53
C LEU A 11 0.93 20.50 57.18
N VAL A 12 2.02 21.28 57.21
CA VAL A 12 2.65 21.84 56.00
C VAL A 12 3.27 20.74 55.14
N LEU A 13 3.87 19.71 55.74
CA LEU A 13 4.46 18.59 55.01
C LEU A 13 3.40 17.73 54.30
N ARG A 14 2.24 17.51 54.92
CA ARG A 14 1.10 16.81 54.30
C ARG A 14 0.46 17.59 53.15
N HIS A 15 0.39 18.92 53.24
CA HIS A 15 -0.12 19.76 52.16
C HIS A 15 0.85 19.88 50.97
N LEU A 16 2.16 19.89 51.21
CA LEU A 16 3.15 19.84 50.13
C LEU A 16 3.14 18.49 49.38
N ALA A 17 2.97 17.37 50.09
CA ALA A 17 2.86 16.06 49.46
C ALA A 17 1.59 15.91 48.59
N GLY A 18 0.46 16.48 49.03
CA GLY A 18 -0.79 16.47 48.24
C GLY A 18 -0.73 17.32 46.96
N SER A 19 -0.08 18.48 47.01
CA SER A 19 0.00 19.40 45.87
C SER A 19 1.00 18.95 44.80
N VAL A 20 2.08 18.24 45.17
CA VAL A 20 3.02 17.63 44.20
C VAL A 20 2.37 16.47 43.45
N LEU A 21 1.50 15.69 44.12
CA LEU A 21 0.79 14.57 43.49
C LEU A 21 -0.29 15.01 42.48
N VAL A 22 -0.93 16.17 42.69
CA VAL A 22 -1.92 16.71 41.74
C VAL A 22 -1.27 17.40 40.54
N LEU A 23 -0.09 18.01 40.69
CA LEU A 23 0.63 18.63 39.58
C LEU A 23 1.29 17.61 38.63
N LEU A 24 1.60 16.39 39.12
CA LEU A 24 2.14 15.30 38.29
C LEU A 24 1.09 14.60 37.41
N ILE A 25 -0.21 14.85 37.63
CA ILE A 25 -1.30 14.29 36.81
C ILE A 25 -1.69 15.26 35.68
N GLY A 26 -1.31 16.54 35.75
CA GLY A 26 -1.76 17.60 34.83
C GLY A 26 -0.85 17.92 33.63
N LEU A 27 0.37 17.36 33.54
CA LEU A 27 1.33 17.63 32.46
C LEU A 27 1.69 16.38 31.63
N GLY A 28 0.74 15.45 31.47
CA GLY A 28 0.92 14.20 30.71
C GLY A 28 0.02 14.03 29.49
N SER A 29 -0.78 15.03 29.10
CA SER A 29 -1.78 14.91 28.03
C SER A 29 -1.26 15.27 26.63
N ALA A 30 -0.05 14.85 26.29
CA ALA A 30 0.49 14.98 24.93
C ALA A 30 1.51 13.87 24.61
N LEU A 31 1.08 12.62 24.67
CA LEU A 31 1.56 11.50 23.85
C LEU A 31 0.48 10.42 23.86
N SER A 32 -0.50 10.57 22.98
CA SER A 32 -1.35 9.45 22.59
C SER A 32 -0.50 8.48 21.77
N GLN A 33 0.21 7.56 22.43
CA GLN A 33 0.81 6.40 21.76
C GLN A 33 -0.17 5.25 21.96
N SER A 34 -0.93 4.96 20.90
CA SER A 34 -1.75 3.76 20.75
C SER A 34 -1.01 2.53 21.27
N GLY A 35 -1.74 1.68 21.99
CA GLY A 35 -1.19 0.49 22.61
C GLY A 35 -0.40 -0.39 21.64
N ASP A 36 0.84 -0.66 22.01
CA ASP A 36 1.55 -1.87 21.60
C ASP A 36 1.99 -2.57 22.88
N SER A 37 1.30 -3.67 23.21
CA SER A 37 1.56 -4.51 24.39
C SER A 37 2.89 -5.29 24.29
N ARG A 38 3.95 -4.72 23.72
CA ARG A 38 5.26 -5.37 23.54
C ARG A 38 6.45 -4.65 24.16
N ALA A 39 6.22 -3.65 25.01
CA ALA A 39 7.31 -2.84 25.58
C ALA A 39 7.96 -3.39 26.85
N GLN A 40 7.52 -4.53 27.42
CA GLN A 40 8.05 -5.01 28.71
C GLN A 40 9.13 -6.10 28.64
N ASP A 41 9.56 -6.54 27.45
CA ASP A 41 10.48 -7.68 27.30
C ASP A 41 11.68 -7.42 26.35
N GLN A 42 12.26 -6.22 26.37
CA GLN A 42 13.44 -5.89 25.52
C GLN A 42 14.64 -5.30 26.28
N SER A 43 14.87 -5.72 27.52
CA SER A 43 16.20 -5.55 28.14
C SER A 43 17.14 -6.66 27.64
N GLY A 44 17.82 -6.44 26.52
CA GLY A 44 19.04 -7.20 26.18
C GLY A 44 19.21 -7.75 24.77
N LYS A 45 18.84 -7.01 23.71
CA LYS A 45 19.31 -7.33 22.35
C LYS A 45 19.73 -6.07 21.59
N PRO A 46 20.79 -6.13 20.77
CA PRO A 46 21.30 -4.97 20.04
C PRO A 46 20.24 -4.43 19.09
N ALA A 47 20.24 -3.11 18.94
CA ALA A 47 19.31 -2.33 18.14
C ALA A 47 19.06 -2.95 16.75
N SER A 48 17.77 -3.03 16.39
CA SER A 48 17.31 -3.38 15.06
C SER A 48 17.92 -2.42 14.02
N PRO A 49 18.39 -2.88 12.85
CA PRO A 49 19.08 -2.05 11.84
C PRO A 49 18.18 -1.04 11.10
N ASN A 50 17.02 -0.68 11.65
CA ASN A 50 16.02 0.19 11.03
C ASN A 50 15.57 1.36 11.94
N ALA A 51 16.50 1.90 12.73
CA ALA A 51 16.31 3.25 13.26
C ALA A 51 16.55 4.25 12.11
N ALA A 52 15.53 4.46 11.28
CA ALA A 52 15.57 5.45 10.21
C ALA A 52 15.91 6.84 10.79
N GLN A 53 16.88 7.53 10.21
CA GLN A 53 17.31 8.85 10.65
C GLN A 53 16.14 9.85 10.41
N PRO A 54 15.98 10.90 11.23
CA PRO A 54 14.87 11.85 11.09
C PRO A 54 14.74 12.47 9.69
N ALA A 55 15.85 12.58 8.95
CA ALA A 55 15.88 13.05 7.56
C ALA A 55 15.27 12.05 6.57
N ASP A 56 15.45 10.74 6.79
CA ASP A 56 14.89 9.69 5.93
C ASP A 56 13.37 9.61 6.12
N ALA A 57 12.88 9.75 7.36
CA ALA A 57 11.45 9.79 7.66
C ALA A 57 10.75 10.99 6.98
N ALA A 58 11.40 12.15 6.93
CA ALA A 58 10.86 13.32 6.25
C ALA A 58 10.79 13.12 4.73
N LYS A 59 11.84 12.53 4.14
CA LYS A 59 11.88 12.20 2.71
C LYS A 59 10.82 11.15 2.33
N ASP A 60 10.61 10.16 3.18
CA ASP A 60 9.55 9.16 2.99
C ASP A 60 8.16 9.76 3.12
N GLY A 61 7.96 10.72 4.03
CA GLY A 61 6.70 11.46 4.15
C GLY A 61 6.37 12.26 2.89
N GLN A 62 7.37 12.95 2.33
CA GLN A 62 7.22 13.67 1.06
C GLN A 62 6.89 12.70 -0.08
N ARG A 63 7.66 11.62 -0.23
CA ARG A 63 7.44 10.60 -1.27
C ARG A 63 6.02 10.02 -1.23
N LYS A 64 5.50 9.68 -0.05
CA LYS A 64 4.12 9.20 0.08
C LYS A 64 3.09 10.25 -0.34
N THR A 65 3.33 11.51 0.00
CA THR A 65 2.46 12.62 -0.38
C THR A 65 2.43 12.78 -1.90
N ASP A 66 3.59 12.69 -2.56
CA ASP A 66 3.69 12.71 -4.02
C ASP A 66 2.97 11.51 -4.66
N GLU A 67 3.12 10.31 -4.09
CA GLU A 67 2.41 9.11 -4.55
C GLU A 67 0.88 9.27 -4.46
N PHE A 68 0.36 9.94 -3.42
CA PHE A 68 -1.08 10.22 -3.32
C PHE A 68 -1.53 11.26 -4.36
N ALA A 69 -0.73 12.30 -4.59
CA ALA A 69 -1.03 13.30 -5.60
C ALA A 69 -1.04 12.69 -7.01
N GLU A 70 -0.07 11.83 -7.32
CA GLU A 70 -0.01 11.07 -8.58
C GLU A 70 -1.25 10.19 -8.75
N ALA A 71 -1.64 9.45 -7.71
CA ALA A 71 -2.81 8.58 -7.76
C ALA A 71 -4.12 9.34 -7.95
N ALA A 72 -4.27 10.48 -7.27
CA ALA A 72 -5.44 11.34 -7.43
C ALA A 72 -5.53 11.94 -8.85
N GLN A 73 -4.39 12.19 -9.50
CA GLN A 73 -4.35 12.73 -10.87
C GLN A 73 -4.57 11.65 -11.93
N ALA A 74 -4.00 10.46 -11.74
CA ALA A 74 -4.03 9.41 -12.75
C ALA A 74 -5.33 8.59 -12.73
N ILE A 75 -6.03 8.52 -11.59
CA ILE A 75 -7.22 7.69 -11.41
C ILE A 75 -8.47 8.56 -11.40
N ASN A 76 -9.31 8.42 -12.42
CA ASN A 76 -10.63 9.03 -12.45
C ASN A 76 -11.62 8.19 -11.64
N GLY A 77 -11.83 8.55 -10.37
CA GLY A 77 -12.82 7.90 -9.49
C GLY A 77 -12.36 7.77 -8.03
N PRO A 78 -13.18 7.15 -7.17
CA PRO A 78 -12.93 7.08 -5.72
C PRO A 78 -11.63 6.33 -5.35
N ALA A 79 -11.08 5.52 -6.25
CA ALA A 79 -9.78 4.88 -6.02
C ALA A 79 -8.58 5.86 -5.99
N GLY A 80 -8.75 7.10 -6.46
CA GLY A 80 -7.72 8.16 -6.45
C GLY A 80 -7.61 8.93 -5.12
N ASN A 81 -8.71 9.15 -4.41
CA ASN A 81 -8.86 8.75 -3.01
C ASN A 81 -7.59 8.63 -2.13
N PRO A 82 -7.02 9.63 -1.42
CA PRO A 82 -5.85 9.37 -0.57
C PRO A 82 -6.08 8.26 0.47
N GLU A 83 -7.26 8.16 1.07
CA GLU A 83 -7.65 7.06 1.96
C GLU A 83 -7.70 5.72 1.24
N CYS A 84 -8.25 5.69 0.02
CA CYS A 84 -8.35 4.48 -0.79
C CYS A 84 -6.98 4.01 -1.29
N VAL A 85 -6.11 4.93 -1.70
CA VAL A 85 -4.73 4.63 -2.10
C VAL A 85 -3.94 4.11 -0.90
N TRP A 86 -4.06 4.77 0.26
CA TRP A 86 -3.36 4.38 1.50
C TRP A 86 -3.74 2.97 1.95
N PHE A 87 -5.05 2.73 2.17
CA PHE A 87 -5.51 1.42 2.65
C PHE A 87 -5.44 0.36 1.57
N GLY A 88 -5.82 0.68 0.34
CA GLY A 88 -5.84 -0.26 -0.77
C GLY A 88 -4.46 -0.82 -1.09
N ARG A 89 -3.43 0.04 -1.20
CA ARG A 89 -2.04 -0.42 -1.40
C ARG A 89 -1.55 -1.27 -0.24
N ARG A 90 -1.95 -0.94 1.00
CA ARG A 90 -1.60 -1.74 2.19
C ARG A 90 -2.24 -3.13 2.15
N VAL A 91 -3.53 -3.22 1.85
CA VAL A 91 -4.27 -4.49 1.70
C VAL A 91 -3.59 -5.39 0.67
N VAL A 92 -3.32 -4.85 -0.52
CA VAL A 92 -2.70 -5.58 -1.63
C VAL A 92 -1.30 -6.08 -1.26
N ARG A 93 -0.49 -5.26 -0.59
CA ARG A 93 0.85 -5.65 -0.10
C ARG A 93 0.77 -6.78 0.93
N LEU A 94 -0.20 -6.73 1.85
CA LEU A 94 -0.38 -7.77 2.86
C LEU A 94 -0.83 -9.10 2.23
N MET A 95 -1.75 -9.03 1.26
CA MET A 95 -2.17 -10.21 0.48
C MET A 95 -0.99 -10.85 -0.28
N TRP A 96 -0.10 -10.04 -0.86
CA TRP A 96 1.10 -10.54 -1.54
C TRP A 96 2.08 -11.24 -0.61
N LEU A 97 2.15 -10.80 0.65
CA LEU A 97 3.02 -11.38 1.68
C LEU A 97 2.34 -12.51 2.47
N ASP A 98 1.19 -13.00 1.99
CA ASP A 98 0.39 -14.06 2.62
C ASP A 98 -0.16 -13.71 4.03
N ASP A 99 -0.22 -12.43 4.41
CA ASP A 99 -0.78 -11.96 5.68
C ASP A 99 -2.27 -11.59 5.51
N ILE A 100 -3.09 -12.62 5.25
CA ILE A 100 -4.50 -12.45 4.86
C ILE A 100 -5.38 -11.94 6.01
N ASP A 101 -5.16 -12.40 7.24
CA ASP A 101 -5.95 -11.95 8.39
C ASP A 101 -5.77 -10.45 8.64
N THR A 102 -4.53 -9.95 8.52
CA THR A 102 -4.28 -8.51 8.64
C THR A 102 -4.83 -7.76 7.43
N ALA A 103 -4.71 -8.31 6.23
CA ALA A 103 -5.25 -7.70 5.01
C ALA A 103 -6.77 -7.50 5.12
N LEU A 104 -7.52 -8.49 5.62
CA LEU A 104 -8.98 -8.42 5.75
C LEU A 104 -9.43 -7.33 6.74
N ARG A 105 -8.69 -7.10 7.82
CA ARG A 105 -8.97 -6.00 8.75
C ARG A 105 -8.79 -4.62 8.11
N HIS A 106 -7.80 -4.49 7.22
CA HIS A 106 -7.60 -3.25 6.47
C HIS A 106 -8.62 -3.09 5.34
N LEU A 107 -9.09 -4.21 4.77
CA LEU A 107 -10.12 -4.20 3.73
C LEU A 107 -11.49 -3.81 4.29
N ASP A 108 -11.85 -4.26 5.51
CA ASP A 108 -13.08 -3.78 6.17
C ASP A 108 -13.07 -2.25 6.34
N LEU A 109 -11.92 -1.68 6.76
CA LEU A 109 -11.77 -0.23 6.87
C LEU A 109 -11.83 0.47 5.51
N TYR A 110 -11.19 -0.10 4.47
CA TYR A 110 -11.26 0.37 3.09
C TYR A 110 -12.71 0.45 2.59
N ASP A 111 -13.51 -0.59 2.86
CA ASP A 111 -14.92 -0.63 2.48
C ASP A 111 -15.77 0.39 3.25
N ARG A 112 -15.44 0.66 4.53
CA ARG A 112 -16.11 1.71 5.33
C ARG A 112 -15.87 3.12 4.80
N PHE A 113 -14.75 3.37 4.13
CA PHE A 113 -14.49 4.64 3.43
C PHE A 113 -15.24 4.75 2.09
N GLY A 114 -15.96 3.70 1.66
CA GLY A 114 -16.65 3.68 0.37
C GLY A 114 -15.71 3.50 -0.82
N CYS A 115 -14.50 3.00 -0.58
CA CYS A 115 -13.52 2.76 -1.61
C CYS A 115 -13.89 1.54 -2.48
N PRO A 116 -13.52 1.53 -3.78
CA PRO A 116 -13.97 0.49 -4.72
C PRO A 116 -13.18 -0.83 -4.58
N GLY A 117 -13.76 -1.85 -3.94
CA GLY A 117 -13.13 -3.17 -3.78
C GLY A 117 -12.70 -3.85 -5.10
N GLY A 118 -13.37 -3.53 -6.22
CA GLY A 118 -12.96 -3.98 -7.55
C GLY A 118 -11.56 -3.50 -7.96
N HIS A 119 -11.13 -2.33 -7.49
CA HIS A 119 -9.79 -1.79 -7.78
C HIS A 119 -8.69 -2.56 -7.04
N VAL A 120 -8.96 -3.02 -5.82
CA VAL A 120 -8.05 -3.90 -5.06
C VAL A 120 -7.82 -5.21 -5.82
N GLN A 121 -8.88 -5.83 -6.33
CA GLN A 121 -8.78 -7.05 -7.13
C GLN A 121 -7.99 -6.82 -8.43
N ALA A 122 -8.27 -5.72 -9.14
CA ALA A 122 -7.58 -5.37 -10.38
C ALA A 122 -6.08 -5.12 -10.15
N THR A 123 -5.74 -4.43 -9.06
CA THR A 123 -4.35 -4.18 -8.65
C THR A 123 -3.63 -5.49 -8.31
N PHE A 124 -4.27 -6.39 -7.56
CA PHE A 124 -3.67 -7.68 -7.22
C PHE A 124 -3.42 -8.54 -8.47
N ARG A 125 -4.38 -8.55 -9.42
CA ARG A 125 -4.20 -9.20 -10.73
C ARG A 125 -3.05 -8.59 -11.54
N CYS A 126 -2.82 -7.28 -11.45
CA CYS A 126 -1.64 -6.66 -12.04
C CYS A 126 -0.37 -7.23 -11.39
N LEU A 127 -0.28 -7.23 -10.06
CA LEU A 127 0.90 -7.71 -9.34
C LEU A 127 1.28 -9.15 -9.67
N THR A 128 0.29 -10.05 -9.75
CA THR A 128 0.57 -11.46 -10.08
C THR A 128 1.19 -11.63 -11.46
N ARG A 129 0.90 -10.77 -12.44
CA ARG A 129 1.59 -10.77 -13.75
C ARG A 129 3.07 -10.40 -13.65
N PHE A 130 3.41 -9.54 -12.70
CA PHE A 130 4.79 -9.08 -12.46
C PHE A 130 5.52 -9.90 -11.40
N GLY A 131 4.92 -10.97 -10.86
CA GLY A 131 5.43 -11.69 -9.69
C GLY A 131 6.88 -12.16 -9.79
N ALA A 132 7.32 -12.59 -10.98
CA ALA A 132 8.71 -13.01 -11.21
C ALA A 132 9.75 -11.86 -11.09
N GLN A 133 9.29 -10.60 -11.08
CA GLN A 133 10.13 -9.39 -11.01
C GLN A 133 10.09 -8.73 -9.63
N ILE A 134 9.36 -9.31 -8.67
CA ILE A 134 9.17 -8.77 -7.33
C ILE A 134 10.02 -9.60 -6.36
N ASP A 135 10.93 -8.94 -5.63
CA ASP A 135 11.58 -9.57 -4.48
C ASP A 135 10.75 -9.28 -3.21
N PRO A 136 10.08 -10.28 -2.62
CA PRO A 136 9.25 -10.07 -1.43
C PRO A 136 10.06 -9.65 -0.19
N LYS A 137 11.39 -9.88 -0.18
CA LYS A 137 12.27 -9.49 0.93
C LYS A 137 12.62 -8.01 0.90
N VAL A 138 12.59 -7.39 -0.28
CA VAL A 138 12.90 -5.97 -0.44
C VAL A 138 11.59 -5.18 -0.44
N ALA A 139 11.23 -4.69 0.75
CA ALA A 139 9.97 -3.97 0.99
C ALA A 139 9.73 -2.82 0.00
N GLU A 140 10.80 -2.15 -0.44
CA GLU A 140 10.68 -1.04 -1.38
C GLU A 140 10.28 -1.51 -2.77
N THR A 141 10.89 -2.55 -3.33
CA THR A 141 10.54 -3.04 -4.67
C THR A 141 9.08 -3.48 -4.77
N LEU A 142 8.56 -4.09 -3.70
CA LEU A 142 7.15 -4.45 -3.60
C LEU A 142 6.27 -3.20 -3.49
N GLY A 143 6.64 -2.23 -2.65
CA GLY A 143 5.89 -0.99 -2.45
C GLY A 143 5.75 -0.17 -3.73
N SER A 144 6.83 0.01 -4.49
CA SER A 144 6.79 0.74 -5.77
C SER A 144 6.00 -0.03 -6.83
N ARG A 145 6.08 -1.37 -6.86
CA ARG A 145 5.29 -2.18 -7.82
C ARG A 145 3.80 -2.14 -7.51
N VAL A 146 3.44 -2.23 -6.23
CA VAL A 146 2.04 -2.10 -5.77
C VAL A 146 1.48 -0.74 -6.18
N HIS A 147 2.26 0.34 -6.01
CA HIS A 147 1.86 1.68 -6.47
C HIS A 147 1.64 1.72 -7.98
N ALA A 148 2.60 1.26 -8.78
CA ALA A 148 2.48 1.25 -10.23
C ALA A 148 1.25 0.46 -10.72
N CYS A 149 0.97 -0.69 -10.09
CA CYS A 149 -0.23 -1.48 -10.38
C CYS A 149 -1.53 -0.84 -9.88
N TRP A 150 -1.47 0.02 -8.86
CA TRP A 150 -2.62 0.77 -8.38
C TRP A 150 -3.01 1.87 -9.36
N ILE A 151 -2.01 2.59 -9.88
CA ILE A 151 -2.19 3.62 -10.91
C ILE A 151 -2.70 3.00 -12.21
N ASN A 152 -2.10 1.88 -12.63
CA ASN A 152 -2.45 1.20 -13.87
C ASN A 152 -2.64 -0.32 -13.66
N PRO A 153 -3.84 -0.78 -13.26
CA PRO A 153 -4.12 -2.19 -13.04
C PRO A 153 -4.15 -3.04 -14.34
N ALA A 154 -4.14 -2.39 -15.50
CA ALA A 154 -4.04 -3.04 -16.80
C ALA A 154 -2.59 -3.24 -17.26
N ALA A 155 -1.59 -2.81 -16.48
CA ALA A 155 -0.19 -2.93 -16.84
C ALA A 155 0.22 -4.38 -17.16
N GLN A 156 1.11 -4.51 -18.16
CA GLN A 156 1.63 -5.77 -18.67
C GLN A 156 3.17 -5.77 -18.58
N PRO A 157 3.80 -6.92 -18.30
CA PRO A 157 5.25 -7.05 -18.41
C PRO A 157 5.73 -6.72 -19.83
N GLN A 158 6.85 -5.99 -19.97
CA GLN A 158 7.39 -5.56 -21.27
C GLN A 158 7.58 -6.73 -22.26
N ALA A 159 7.95 -7.92 -21.77
CA ALA A 159 8.09 -9.13 -22.59
C ALA A 159 6.76 -9.62 -23.20
N ALA A 160 5.63 -9.40 -22.51
CA ALA A 160 4.31 -9.72 -23.01
C ALA A 160 3.81 -8.69 -24.04
N ALA A 161 4.16 -7.41 -23.86
CA ALA A 161 3.81 -6.34 -24.80
C ALA A 161 4.48 -6.53 -26.18
N ALA A 162 5.69 -7.09 -26.22
CA ALA A 162 6.40 -7.42 -27.46
C ALA A 162 5.75 -8.59 -28.23
N ALA A 163 5.06 -9.52 -27.55
CA ALA A 163 4.37 -10.64 -28.19
C ALA A 163 3.07 -10.20 -28.90
N THR A 164 2.43 -9.13 -28.44
CA THR A 164 1.23 -8.55 -29.08
C THR A 164 1.55 -7.60 -30.24
N ALA A 165 2.79 -7.11 -30.34
CA ALA A 165 3.26 -6.22 -31.38
C ALA A 165 3.91 -6.97 -32.57
N ALA A 166 3.48 -8.20 -32.86
CA ALA A 166 3.83 -8.83 -34.13
C ALA A 166 3.21 -7.99 -35.27
N PRO A 167 4.00 -7.48 -36.23
CA PRO A 167 3.44 -6.74 -37.34
C PRO A 167 2.53 -7.69 -38.13
N ALA A 168 1.31 -7.25 -38.42
CA ALA A 168 0.49 -7.87 -39.43
C ALA A 168 1.30 -7.86 -40.72
N THR A 169 1.87 -9.01 -41.09
CA THR A 169 2.39 -9.23 -42.43
C THR A 169 1.18 -9.14 -43.32
N ALA A 170 1.06 -8.01 -44.02
CA ALA A 170 0.16 -7.87 -45.14
C ALA A 170 0.40 -9.07 -46.04
N GLY A 171 -0.59 -9.97 -46.10
CA GLY A 171 -0.55 -11.13 -46.95
C GLY A 171 -0.26 -10.65 -48.36
N SER A 172 0.93 -11.00 -48.87
CA SER A 172 1.15 -11.04 -50.30
C SER A 172 0.23 -12.12 -50.84
N ALA A 173 -0.94 -11.71 -51.29
CA ALA A 173 -1.85 -12.56 -52.03
C ALA A 173 -1.10 -13.07 -53.27
N ALA A 174 -0.83 -14.37 -53.30
CA ALA A 174 -0.46 -15.05 -54.54
C ALA A 174 -1.62 -14.90 -55.55
N PRO A 175 -1.36 -14.71 -56.86
CA PRO A 175 -2.43 -14.61 -57.84
C PRO A 175 -3.19 -15.92 -57.93
N ALA A 176 -4.52 -15.85 -57.97
CA ALA A 176 -5.39 -17.00 -58.22
C ALA A 176 -5.08 -17.62 -59.59
N PRO A 177 -5.01 -18.96 -59.73
CA PRO A 177 -4.95 -19.60 -61.04
C PRO A 177 -6.30 -19.43 -61.76
N GLY A 178 -6.22 -19.00 -63.02
CA GLY A 178 -7.37 -18.68 -63.87
C GLY A 178 -8.28 -19.87 -64.17
N ALA A 179 -9.57 -19.55 -64.34
CA ALA A 179 -10.62 -20.49 -64.72
C ALA A 179 -10.37 -21.12 -66.11
N SER A 180 -10.57 -22.44 -66.20
CA SER A 180 -10.55 -23.18 -67.46
C SER A 180 -11.81 -22.89 -68.30
N PRO A 181 -11.73 -22.87 -69.66
CA PRO A 181 -12.87 -22.61 -70.53
C PRO A 181 -13.85 -23.80 -70.61
N PRO A 182 -15.14 -23.56 -70.94
CA PRO A 182 -16.15 -24.60 -71.01
C PRO A 182 -16.03 -25.47 -72.28
N PRO A 183 -16.45 -26.75 -72.24
CA PRO A 183 -16.45 -27.61 -73.42
C PRO A 183 -17.63 -27.30 -74.37
N ALA A 184 -17.38 -27.40 -75.67
CA ALA A 184 -18.36 -27.27 -76.75
C ALA A 184 -19.24 -28.53 -76.89
N PRO A 185 -20.49 -28.41 -77.42
CA PRO A 185 -21.44 -29.52 -77.48
C PRO A 185 -21.18 -30.45 -78.68
N ALA A 186 -21.26 -31.76 -78.46
CA ALA A 186 -21.28 -32.76 -79.53
C ALA A 186 -22.72 -33.20 -79.84
N ALA A 187 -23.07 -33.15 -81.12
CA ALA A 187 -24.37 -33.54 -81.66
C ALA A 187 -24.56 -35.07 -81.69
N ALA A 188 -25.80 -35.51 -81.48
CA ALA A 188 -26.24 -36.89 -81.61
C ALA A 188 -26.59 -37.22 -83.09
N PRO A 189 -26.37 -38.46 -83.56
CA PRO A 189 -27.09 -39.04 -84.68
C PRO A 189 -28.46 -39.62 -84.25
#